data_AF-A0A2P2M6M0-F1
#
_entry.id   AF-A0A2P2M6M0-F1
#
_cell.length_a   1.000
_cell.length_b   1.000
_cell.length_c   1.000
_cell.angle_alpha   90.00
_cell.angle_beta   90.00
_cell.angle_gamma   90.00
#
_symmetry.space_group_name_H-M   'P 1'
#
loop_
_entity.id
_entity.type
_entity.pdbx_description
1 polymer ?
#
loop_
_entity_poly.entity_id
_entity_poly.type
_entity_poly.pdbx_seq_one_letter_code
_entity_poly.pdbx_strand_id
1 'polypeptide(L)'
;MQEFDRAMQHLEAACGFMMSKHQYISRKDEGDRIIVFERGNLVFVFNFHWTNSYSDYRVGCLKPGKYRIVLDSDDPLFGGFNRIDHTAEYFSFEGWYNDRPRSFLVYAPSRTAVVYALVEDELKPVKSQG
;
A
#
# COMPACT_ATOMS: atom_id res chain seq x y z
N MET A 1 9.07 17.68 -0.47
CA MET A 1 8.23 17.89 0.74
C MET A 1 6.86 18.46 0.35
N GLN A 2 6.75 19.69 -0.15
CA GLN A 2 5.46 20.28 -0.58
C GLN A 2 4.68 19.41 -1.59
N GLU A 3 5.38 18.81 -2.55
CA GLU A 3 4.77 17.93 -3.56
C GLU A 3 4.17 16.66 -2.96
N PHE A 4 4.84 16.08 -1.96
CA PHE A 4 4.36 14.88 -1.28
C PHE A 4 3.14 15.19 -0.41
N ASP A 5 3.14 16.34 0.28
CA ASP A 5 2.00 16.80 1.06
C ASP A 5 0.77 17.01 0.17
N ARG A 6 0.96 17.62 -1.01
CA ARG A 6 -0.10 17.77 -2.02
C ARG A 6 -0.61 16.43 -2.52
N ALA A 7 0.27 15.48 -2.81
CA ALA A 7 -0.10 14.14 -3.25
C ALA A 7 -0.91 13.39 -2.18
N MET A 8 -0.52 13.49 -0.90
CA MET A 8 -1.27 12.94 0.23
C MET A 8 -2.68 13.54 0.34
N GLN A 9 -2.83 14.86 0.15
CA GLN A 9 -4.14 15.52 0.14
C GLN A 9 -5.02 15.05 -1.03
N HIS A 10 -4.45 14.92 -2.22
CA HIS A 10 -5.17 14.38 -3.37
C HIS A 10 -5.57 12.92 -3.17
N LEU A 11 -4.71 12.11 -2.56
CA LEU A 11 -5.02 10.73 -2.22
C LEU A 11 -6.19 10.65 -1.23
N GLU A 12 -6.22 11.54 -0.23
CA GLU A 12 -7.37 11.63 0.66
C GLU A 12 -8.64 12.07 -0.07
N ALA A 13 -8.56 13.08 -0.93
CA ALA A 13 -9.72 13.53 -1.71
C ALA A 13 -10.28 12.41 -2.61
N ALA A 14 -9.42 11.54 -3.14
CA ALA A 14 -9.82 10.43 -4.01
C ALA A 14 -10.35 9.21 -3.23
N CYS A 15 -9.76 8.89 -2.08
CA CYS A 15 -10.04 7.63 -1.36
C CYS A 15 -10.85 7.81 -0.07
N GLY A 16 -10.95 9.02 0.48
CA GLY A 16 -11.64 9.33 1.73
C GLY A 16 -11.14 8.48 2.91
N PHE A 17 -9.85 8.14 2.95
CA PHE A 17 -9.32 7.19 3.92
C PHE A 17 -9.36 7.75 5.34
N MET A 18 -9.27 9.06 5.55
CA MET A 18 -9.35 9.66 6.89
C MET A 18 -10.69 9.42 7.55
N MET A 19 -11.78 9.39 6.77
CA MET A 19 -13.14 9.14 7.27
C MET A 19 -13.51 7.66 7.30
N SER A 20 -12.60 6.78 6.88
CA SER A 20 -12.88 5.34 6.89
C SER A 20 -13.02 4.79 8.30
N LYS A 21 -14.07 4.00 8.52
CA LYS A 21 -14.23 3.22 9.76
C LYS A 21 -13.19 2.10 9.89
N HIS A 22 -12.62 1.66 8.77
CA HIS A 22 -11.60 0.63 8.79
C HIS A 22 -10.23 1.24 9.06
N GLN A 23 -9.64 0.86 10.19
CA GLN A 23 -8.26 1.17 10.56
C GLN A 23 -7.66 -0.05 11.25
N TYR A 24 -6.49 -0.51 10.82
CA TYR A 24 -5.84 -1.68 11.42
C TYR A 24 -4.32 -1.60 11.29
N ILE A 25 -3.58 -1.72 12.38
CA ILE A 25 -2.11 -1.80 12.32
C ILE A 25 -1.72 -3.28 12.33
N SER A 26 -1.27 -3.79 11.19
CA SER A 26 -0.85 -5.19 11.08
C SER A 26 0.59 -5.40 11.55
N ARG A 27 1.47 -4.40 11.37
CA ARG A 27 2.86 -4.53 11.83
C ARG A 27 3.40 -3.25 12.44
N LYS A 28 4.15 -3.44 13.53
CA LYS A 28 4.99 -2.43 14.19
C LYS A 28 6.20 -3.14 14.79
N ASP A 29 7.18 -3.42 13.95
CA ASP A 29 8.34 -4.23 14.33
C ASP A 29 9.57 -3.35 14.53
N GLU A 30 10.19 -3.47 15.70
CA GLU A 30 11.35 -2.65 16.08
C GLU A 30 12.66 -3.14 15.45
N GLY A 31 12.73 -4.42 15.09
CA GLY A 31 13.91 -5.05 14.49
C GLY A 31 14.05 -4.65 13.04
N ASP A 32 13.04 -4.94 12.21
CA ASP A 32 13.06 -4.57 10.80
C ASP A 32 12.72 -3.10 10.56
N ARG A 33 12.14 -2.42 11.56
CA ARG A 33 11.71 -1.01 11.53
C ARG A 33 10.64 -0.74 10.46
N ILE A 34 9.80 -1.73 10.21
CA ILE A 34 8.65 -1.62 9.32
C ILE A 34 7.38 -1.36 10.13
N ILE A 35 6.60 -0.39 9.65
CA ILE A 35 5.22 -0.19 10.08
C ILE A 35 4.30 -0.48 8.90
N VAL A 36 3.30 -1.33 9.12
CA VAL A 36 2.25 -1.62 8.14
C VAL A 36 0.89 -1.38 8.80
N PHE A 37 0.05 -0.63 8.11
CA PHE A 37 -1.34 -0.45 8.53
C PHE A 37 -2.28 -0.29 7.34
N GLU A 38 -3.55 -0.56 7.60
CA GLU A 38 -4.65 -0.41 6.67
C GLU A 38 -5.54 0.74 7.09
N ARG A 39 -6.03 1.50 6.11
CA ARG A 39 -7.09 2.49 6.31
C ARG A 39 -7.99 2.53 5.07
N GLY A 40 -9.27 2.19 5.24
CA GLY A 40 -10.16 1.94 4.10
C GLY A 40 -9.66 0.82 3.19
N ASN A 41 -9.52 1.09 1.89
CA ASN A 41 -9.00 0.16 0.89
C ASN A 41 -7.49 0.31 0.65
N LEU A 42 -6.81 1.09 1.48
CA LEU A 42 -5.39 1.38 1.36
C LEU A 42 -4.58 0.56 2.36
N VAL A 43 -3.41 0.09 1.92
CA VAL A 43 -2.37 -0.51 2.73
C VAL A 43 -1.15 0.39 2.68
N PHE A 44 -0.72 0.88 3.84
CA PHE A 44 0.43 1.74 4.01
C PHE A 44 1.61 0.92 4.51
N VAL A 45 2.77 1.08 3.86
CA VAL A 45 4.02 0.41 4.22
C VAL A 45 5.09 1.48 4.41
N PHE A 46 5.60 1.58 5.63
CA PHE A 46 6.68 2.49 5.99
C PHE A 46 7.91 1.68 6.36
N ASN A 47 9.03 1.92 5.67
CA ASN A 47 10.33 1.39 6.06
C ASN A 47 11.17 2.48 6.70
N PHE A 48 11.26 2.47 8.04
CA PHE A 48 12.09 3.40 8.81
C PHE A 48 13.52 2.90 9.05
N HIS A 49 13.89 1.75 8.48
CA HIS A 49 15.26 1.28 8.59
C HIS A 49 16.21 2.24 7.84
N TRP A 50 17.32 2.61 8.48
CA TRP A 50 18.26 3.58 7.93
C TRP A 50 19.01 3.07 6.68
N THR A 51 19.37 1.79 6.64
CA THR A 51 20.09 1.14 5.52
C THR A 51 19.34 -0.01 4.85
N ASN A 52 18.58 -0.82 5.58
CA ASN A 52 18.08 -2.08 5.05
C ASN A 52 16.87 -1.86 4.14
N SER A 53 16.97 -2.47 2.96
CA SER A 53 15.88 -2.61 2.01
C SER A 53 15.46 -4.08 1.99
N TYR A 54 14.17 -4.34 1.88
CA TYR A 54 13.64 -5.70 1.94
C TYR A 54 12.95 -6.07 0.62
N SER A 55 13.45 -7.12 -0.03
CA SER A 55 12.78 -7.76 -1.16
C SER A 55 11.78 -8.79 -0.68
N ASP A 56 10.72 -9.01 -1.45
CA ASP A 56 9.67 -10.01 -1.16
C ASP A 56 9.11 -9.90 0.26
N TYR A 57 9.00 -8.66 0.76
CA TYR A 57 8.55 -8.39 2.11
C TYR A 57 7.05 -8.65 2.21
N ARG A 58 6.65 -9.57 3.09
CA ARG A 58 5.26 -9.97 3.24
C ARG A 58 4.46 -8.94 4.03
N VAL A 59 3.36 -8.47 3.44
CA VAL A 59 2.45 -7.47 4.01
C VAL A 59 1.05 -8.09 4.12
N GLY A 60 0.47 -8.07 5.33
CA GLY A 60 -0.89 -8.56 5.57
C GLY A 60 -1.96 -7.56 5.10
N CYS A 61 -3.08 -8.08 4.57
CA CYS A 61 -4.22 -7.28 4.14
C CYS A 61 -5.57 -7.99 4.38
N LEU A 62 -6.66 -7.21 4.47
CA LEU A 62 -8.01 -7.76 4.67
C LEU A 62 -8.56 -8.43 3.41
N LYS A 63 -8.49 -7.69 2.30
CA LYS A 63 -9.29 -7.94 1.11
C LYS A 63 -8.43 -8.71 0.11
N PRO A 64 -8.96 -9.78 -0.49
CA PRO A 64 -8.31 -10.42 -1.62
C PRO A 64 -8.42 -9.51 -2.86
N GLY A 65 -7.51 -9.73 -3.81
CA GLY A 65 -7.48 -9.03 -5.09
C GLY A 65 -6.10 -8.48 -5.44
N LYS A 66 -6.11 -7.58 -6.42
CA LYS A 66 -4.94 -6.90 -6.96
C LYS A 66 -4.76 -5.55 -6.29
N TYR A 67 -3.52 -5.23 -5.93
CA TYR A 67 -3.12 -3.96 -5.36
C TYR A 67 -2.17 -3.24 -6.32
N ARG A 68 -2.24 -1.92 -6.33
CA ARG A 68 -1.38 -1.04 -7.13
C ARG A 68 -0.89 0.13 -6.30
N ILE A 69 0.29 0.63 -6.63
CA ILE A 69 0.87 1.79 -5.95
C ILE A 69 0.04 3.02 -6.31
N VAL A 70 -0.38 3.77 -5.30
CA VAL A 70 -1.09 5.05 -5.44
C VAL A 70 -0.31 6.23 -4.88
N LEU A 71 0.72 5.94 -4.08
CA LEU A 71 1.70 6.92 -3.62
C LEU A 71 3.01 6.21 -3.27
N ASP A 72 4.13 6.78 -3.68
CA ASP A 72 5.46 6.28 -3.40
C ASP A 72 6.38 7.46 -3.09
N SER A 73 6.90 7.54 -1.86
CA SER A 73 7.82 8.61 -1.48
C SER A 73 9.19 8.50 -2.16
N ASP A 74 9.52 7.36 -2.76
CA ASP A 74 10.76 7.15 -3.50
C ASP A 74 10.69 7.64 -4.96
N ASP A 75 9.55 8.18 -5.40
CA ASP A 75 9.40 8.82 -6.70
C ASP A 75 10.32 10.07 -6.82
N PRO A 76 11.02 10.27 -7.95
CA PRO A 76 11.82 11.48 -8.23
C PRO A 76 11.08 12.80 -8.02
N LEU A 77 9.76 12.84 -8.27
CA LEU A 77 8.92 14.01 -8.01
C LEU A 77 9.00 14.48 -6.55
N PHE A 78 9.21 13.54 -5.63
CA PHE A 78 9.34 13.82 -4.20
C PHE A 78 10.81 13.87 -3.73
N GLY A 79 11.76 13.72 -4.65
CA GLY A 79 13.21 13.68 -4.37
C GLY A 79 13.73 12.30 -4.01
N GLY A 80 13.00 11.24 -4.36
CA GLY A 80 13.42 9.85 -4.15
C GLY A 80 14.32 9.30 -5.26
N PHE A 81 14.62 8.00 -5.17
CA PHE A 81 15.60 7.31 -6.03
C PHE A 81 14.99 6.49 -7.17
N ASN A 82 13.67 6.51 -7.34
CA ASN A 82 12.93 5.75 -8.37
C ASN A 82 13.19 4.23 -8.34
N ARG A 83 13.25 3.62 -7.15
CA ARG A 83 13.60 2.20 -7.02
C ARG A 83 12.39 1.26 -7.13
N ILE A 84 11.18 1.79 -7.24
CA ILE A 84 9.95 1.01 -7.25
C ILE A 84 9.28 1.16 -8.62
N ASP A 85 8.91 0.04 -9.22
CA ASP A 85 8.19 0.01 -10.49
C ASP A 85 6.69 0.25 -10.25
N HIS A 86 6.19 1.42 -10.66
CA HIS A 86 4.77 1.77 -10.53
C HIS A 86 3.84 1.01 -11.48
N THR A 87 4.38 0.26 -12.45
CA THR A 87 3.58 -0.62 -13.32
C THR A 87 3.35 -2.00 -12.71
N ALA A 88 4.05 -2.32 -11.62
CA ALA A 88 3.92 -3.60 -10.94
C ALA A 88 2.53 -3.81 -10.34
N GLU A 89 2.01 -5.04 -10.52
CA GLU A 89 0.76 -5.48 -9.94
C GLU A 89 1.01 -6.42 -8.76
N TYR A 90 0.38 -6.12 -7.62
CA TYR A 90 0.60 -6.85 -6.37
C TYR A 90 -0.61 -7.73 -6.06
N PHE A 91 -0.47 -9.04 -6.24
CA PHE A 91 -1.56 -9.99 -6.02
C PHE A 91 -1.54 -10.53 -4.60
N SER A 92 -2.67 -10.42 -3.92
CA SER A 92 -2.85 -11.05 -2.61
C SER A 92 -3.10 -12.55 -2.73
N PHE A 93 -2.55 -13.31 -1.78
CA PHE A 93 -2.70 -14.75 -1.64
C PHE A 93 -3.19 -15.12 -0.24
N GLU A 94 -3.67 -16.35 -0.09
CA GLU A 94 -4.18 -16.89 1.17
C GLU A 94 -3.06 -17.20 2.16
N GLY A 95 -3.35 -16.99 3.45
CA GLY A 95 -2.47 -17.38 4.54
C GLY A 95 -2.45 -16.31 5.61
N TRP A 96 -2.76 -16.73 6.84
CA TRP A 96 -2.75 -15.84 7.99
C TRP A 96 -1.35 -15.29 8.23
N TYR A 97 -1.25 -13.97 8.32
CA TYR A 97 -0.01 -13.27 8.60
C TYR A 97 -0.33 -11.95 9.29
N ASN A 98 0.29 -11.70 10.45
CA ASN A 98 0.06 -10.49 11.25
C ASN A 98 -1.44 -10.19 11.46
N ASP A 99 -2.19 -11.23 11.86
CA ASP A 99 -3.64 -11.17 12.11
C ASP A 99 -4.51 -10.74 10.91
N ARG A 100 -3.99 -10.91 9.69
CA ARG A 100 -4.71 -10.71 8.43
C ARG A 100 -4.89 -12.03 7.69
N PRO A 101 -6.06 -12.26 7.06
CA PRO A 101 -6.35 -13.51 6.35
C PRO A 101 -5.64 -13.63 4.99
N ARG A 102 -5.19 -12.51 4.43
CA ARG A 102 -4.51 -12.41 3.14
C ARG A 102 -3.20 -11.64 3.29
N SER A 103 -2.32 -11.79 2.31
CA SER A 103 -1.09 -11.02 2.23
C SER A 103 -0.60 -10.92 0.79
N PHE A 104 0.27 -9.95 0.52
CA PHE A 104 1.02 -9.83 -0.73
C PHE A 104 2.50 -9.52 -0.42
N LEU A 105 3.37 -9.67 -1.41
CA LEU A 105 4.81 -9.40 -1.28
C LEU A 105 5.13 -8.06 -1.91
N VAL A 106 5.97 -7.26 -1.26
CA VAL A 106 6.41 -5.95 -1.76
C VAL A 106 7.92 -5.83 -1.72
N TYR A 107 8.46 -4.94 -2.56
CA TYR A 107 9.78 -4.40 -2.34
C TYR A 107 9.66 -3.16 -1.43
N ALA A 108 10.36 -3.15 -0.31
CA ALA A 108 10.36 -2.07 0.68
C ALA A 108 11.77 -1.47 0.82
N PRO A 109 12.13 -0.47 -0.01
CA PRO A 109 13.43 0.20 0.11
C PRO A 109 13.59 0.90 1.47
N SER A 110 14.82 1.07 1.92
CA SER A 110 15.12 1.82 3.16
C SER A 110 14.60 3.26 3.08
N ARG A 111 14.01 3.77 4.16
CA ARG A 111 13.55 5.16 4.32
C ARG A 111 12.47 5.58 3.32
N THR A 112 11.51 4.70 3.02
CA THR A 112 10.39 5.00 2.13
C THR A 112 9.04 4.80 2.79
N ALA A 113 8.03 5.45 2.22
CA ALA A 113 6.62 5.25 2.48
C ALA A 113 5.91 4.95 1.16
N VAL A 114 5.24 3.80 1.07
CA VAL A 114 4.53 3.38 -0.13
C VAL A 114 3.10 3.00 0.25
N VAL A 115 2.14 3.46 -0.54
CA VAL A 115 0.71 3.23 -0.33
C VAL A 115 0.16 2.43 -1.50
N TYR A 116 -0.50 1.34 -1.17
CA TYR A 116 -1.12 0.43 -2.12
C TYR A 116 -2.63 0.50 -2.00
N ALA A 117 -3.34 0.68 -3.11
CA ALA A 117 -4.78 0.62 -3.16
C ALA A 117 -5.25 -0.69 -3.79
N LEU A 118 -6.29 -1.29 -3.20
CA LEU A 118 -7.01 -2.38 -3.85
C LEU A 118 -7.63 -1.86 -5.15
N VAL A 119 -7.38 -2.56 -6.25
CA VAL A 119 -8.09 -2.35 -7.50
C VAL A 119 -9.50 -2.90 -7.31
N GLU A 120 -10.48 -2.02 -7.18
CA GLU A 120 -11.86 -2.44 -7.38
C GLU A 120 -11.99 -2.78 -8.87
N ASP A 121 -12.18 -4.06 -9.18
CA ASP A 121 -12.55 -4.48 -10.53
C ASP A 121 -13.77 -3.66 -10.93
N GLU A 122 -13.72 -2.98 -12.08
CA GLU A 122 -14.91 -2.41 -12.67
C GLU A 122 -16.00 -3.49 -12.67
N LEU A 123 -17.08 -3.23 -11.93
CA LEU A 123 -18.27 -4.07 -11.92
C LEU A 123 -18.65 -4.36 -13.38
N LYS A 124 -18.64 -5.65 -13.74
CA LYS A 124 -19.02 -6.12 -15.08
C LYS A 124 -20.28 -5.38 -15.55
N PRO A 125 -20.34 -4.90 -16.81
CA PRO A 125 -21.50 -4.18 -17.31
C PRO A 125 -22.77 -5.01 -17.07
N VAL A 126 -23.77 -4.36 -16.49
CA VAL A 126 -25.10 -4.93 -16.26
C VAL A 126 -25.58 -5.52 -17.59
N LYS A 127 -25.81 -6.83 -17.63
CA LYS A 127 -26.47 -7.46 -18.77
C LYS A 127 -27.86 -6.84 -18.88
N SER A 128 -28.08 -6.07 -19.95
CA SER A 128 -29.41 -5.72 -20.41
C SER A 128 -30.17 -7.01 -20.71
N GLN A 129 -31.12 -7.37 -19.85
CA GLN A 129 -32.14 -8.34 -20.21
C GLN A 129 -33.11 -7.61 -21.14
N GLY A 130 -33.18 -8.08 -22.38
CA GLY A 130 -34.24 -7.77 -23.33
C GLY A 130 -35.47 -8.63 -23.11
#